data_AF-A0A9D2SG49-F1
#
_entry.id   AF-A0A9D2SG49-F1
#
_cell.length_a   1.000
_cell.length_b   1.000
_cell.length_c   1.000
_cell.angle_alpha   90.00
_cell.angle_beta   90.00
_cell.angle_gamma   90.00
#
_symmetry.space_group_name_H-M   'P 1'
#
loop_
_entity.id
_entity.type
_entity.pdbx_description
1 polymer ?
#
loop_
_entity_poly.entity_id
_entity_poly.type
_entity_poly.pdbx_seq_one_letter_code
_entity_poly.pdbx_strand_id
1 'polypeptide(L)' 'MPEPSKMDLEAKLYFQSLPPALQEQLMQSAADLNTKEDLVRYCTNLLGGHAPEVQS' A
#
# COMPACT_ATOMS: atom_id res chain seq x y z
N MET A 1 6.22 -14.63 9.10
CA MET A 1 6.71 -13.28 8.74
C MET A 1 6.97 -13.29 7.25
N PRO A 2 6.37 -12.40 6.46
CA PRO A 2 6.68 -12.30 5.04
C PRO A 2 8.14 -11.87 4.90
N GLU A 3 8.92 -12.63 4.15
CA GLU A 3 10.36 -12.43 4.03
C GLU A 3 10.63 -11.17 3.18
N PRO A 4 11.45 -10.20 3.65
CA PRO A 4 11.82 -9.01 2.89
C PRO A 4 12.58 -9.30 1.58
N SER A 5 12.90 -10.58 1.33
CA SER A 5 13.44 -11.12 0.07
C SER A 5 12.41 -11.19 -1.06
N LYS A 6 11.10 -11.17 -0.75
CA LYS A 6 10.01 -11.18 -1.74
C LYS A 6 9.56 -9.79 -2.18
N MET A 7 9.94 -8.75 -1.44
CA MET A 7 9.51 -7.39 -1.72
C MET A 7 10.41 -6.76 -2.77
N ASP A 8 9.80 -6.39 -3.90
CA ASP A 8 10.50 -5.86 -5.06
C ASP A 8 11.26 -4.57 -4.74
N LEU A 9 12.39 -4.32 -5.41
CA LEU A 9 13.19 -3.13 -5.15
C LEU A 9 12.37 -1.85 -5.40
N GLU A 10 11.55 -1.88 -6.45
CA GLU A 10 10.61 -0.81 -6.76
C GLU A 10 9.54 -0.64 -5.68
N ALA A 11 9.08 -1.73 -5.07
CA ALA A 11 8.10 -1.69 -3.99
C ALA A 11 8.69 -1.01 -2.74
N LYS A 12 9.95 -1.33 -2.40
CA LYS A 12 10.67 -0.70 -1.28
C LYS A 12 10.88 0.80 -1.50
N LEU A 13 11.23 1.21 -2.73
CA LEU A 13 11.42 2.61 -3.08
C LEU A 13 10.09 3.38 -3.07
N TYR A 14 9.02 2.77 -3.57
CA TYR A 14 7.69 3.35 -3.53
C TYR A 14 7.22 3.52 -2.08
N PHE A 15 7.32 2.47 -1.26
CA PHE A 15 6.99 2.50 0.16
C PHE A 15 7.73 3.62 0.92
N GLN A 16 9.04 3.76 0.69
CA GLN A 16 9.84 4.83 1.31
C GLN A 16 9.44 6.24 0.85
N SER A 17 8.91 6.38 -0.38
CA SER A 17 8.39 7.67 -0.87
C SER A 17 7.00 7.99 -0.34
N LEU A 18 6.27 7.03 0.25
CA LEU A 18 4.95 7.28 0.81
C LEU A 18 5.05 8.07 2.13
N PRO A 19 4.04 8.88 2.47
CA PRO A 19 3.98 9.55 3.76
C PRO A 19 3.91 8.54 4.91
N PRO A 20 4.45 8.88 6.10
CA PRO A 20 4.56 7.96 7.24
C PRO A 20 3.20 7.37 7.65
N ALA A 21 2.12 8.17 7.59
CA ALA A 21 0.78 7.67 7.88
C ALA A 21 0.34 6.51 6.96
N LEU A 22 0.68 6.57 5.65
CA LEU A 22 0.39 5.47 4.72
C LEU A 22 1.31 4.28 4.97
N GLN A 23 2.59 4.51 5.29
CA GLN A 23 3.52 3.44 5.66
C GLN A 23 3.02 2.67 6.88
N GLU A 24 2.56 3.38 7.92
CA GLU A 24 1.98 2.77 9.11
C GLU A 24 0.72 1.97 8.78
N GLN A 25 -0.19 2.50 7.96
CA GLN A 25 -1.37 1.74 7.53
C GLN A 25 -1.02 0.50 6.71
N LEU A 26 -0.04 0.58 5.82
CA LEU A 26 0.46 -0.55 5.05
C LEU A 26 1.10 -1.61 5.95
N MET A 27 1.84 -1.20 6.98
CA MET A 27 2.44 -2.12 7.98
C MET A 27 1.39 -2.75 8.91
N GLN A 28 0.32 -2.02 9.24
CA GLN A 28 -0.82 -2.53 10.00
C GLN A 28 -1.73 -3.42 9.14
N SER A 29 -1.72 -3.21 7.82
CA SER A 29 -2.43 -4.03 6.86
C SER A 29 -1.77 -5.40 6.79
N ALA A 30 -2.52 -6.46 7.07
CA ALA A 30 -2.06 -7.84 6.87
C ALA A 30 -1.99 -8.23 5.38
N ALA A 31 -2.04 -7.26 4.47
CA ALA A 31 -1.98 -7.48 3.04
C ALA A 31 -0.54 -7.82 2.62
N ASP A 32 -0.39 -8.86 1.80
CA ASP A 32 0.88 -9.34 1.25
C ASP A 32 1.37 -8.41 0.12
N LEU A 33 1.68 -7.17 0.49
CA LEU A 33 2.12 -6.08 -0.39
C LEU A 33 3.57 -6.26 -0.80
N ASN A 34 3.81 -7.22 -1.70
CA ASN A 34 5.15 -7.62 -2.12
C ASN A 34 5.63 -6.85 -3.36
N THR A 35 4.73 -6.21 -4.12
CA THR A 35 5.05 -5.49 -5.36
C THR A 35 4.60 -4.04 -5.31
N LYS A 36 5.21 -3.20 -6.15
CA LYS A 36 4.82 -1.81 -6.33
C LYS A 36 3.37 -1.69 -6.79
N GLU A 37 2.91 -2.58 -7.65
CA GLU A 37 1.51 -2.62 -8.09
C GLU A 37 0.55 -2.85 -6.93
N ASP A 38 0.88 -3.74 -6.00
CA ASP A 38 0.04 -3.99 -4.82
C ASP A 38 0.00 -2.75 -3.91
N LEU A 39 1.15 -2.12 -3.68
CA LEU A 39 1.24 -0.86 -2.92
C LEU A 39 0.46 0.28 -3.59
N VAL A 40 0.59 0.44 -4.91
CA VAL A 40 -0.13 1.45 -5.68
C VAL A 40 -1.62 1.18 -5.64
N ARG A 41 -2.05 -0.07 -5.78
CA ARG A 41 -3.46 -0.46 -5.70
C ARG A 41 -4.02 -0.21 -4.30
N TYR A 42 -3.27 -0.55 -3.26
CA TYR A 42 -3.67 -0.29 -1.88
C TYR A 42 -3.78 1.22 -1.64
N CYS A 43 -2.77 2.00 -2.03
CA CYS A 43 -2.82 3.47 -1.95
C CYS A 43 -3.99 4.04 -2.76
N THR A 44 -4.25 3.52 -3.96
CA THR A 44 -5.38 3.95 -4.81
C THR A 44 -6.72 3.60 -4.17
N ASN A 45 -6.85 2.45 -3.52
CA ASN A 45 -8.06 2.08 -2.80
C ASN A 45 -8.24 2.90 -1.51
N LEU A 46 -7.15 3.28 -0.84
CA LEU A 46 -7.18 4.11 0.37
C LEU A 46 -7.49 5.58 0.05
N LEU A 47 -6.86 6.12 -0.99
CA LEU A 47 -7.09 7.48 -1.49
C LEU A 47 -8.42 7.58 -2.25
N GLY A 48 -8.82 6.53 -2.94
CA GLY A 48 -10.09 6.41 -3.66
C GLY A 48 -11.27 5.96 -2.79
N GLY A 49 -11.01 5.45 -1.57
CA GLY A 49 -12.01 5.15 -0.55
C GLY A 49 -12.57 6.38 0.17
N HIS A 50 -12.06 7.57 -0.17
CA HIS A 50 -12.69 8.86 0.11
C HIS A 50 -13.38 9.46 -1.14
N ALA A 51 -13.62 8.66 -2.19
CA ALA A 51 -14.73 8.99 -3.09
C ALA A 51 -16.02 8.76 -2.29
N PRO A 52 -16.88 9.77 -2.13
CA PRO A 52 -18.11 9.63 -1.36
C PRO A 52 -18.86 8.43 -1.92
N GLU A 53 -19.39 7.59 -1.03
CA GLU A 53 -20.41 6.63 -1.36
C GLU A 53 -21.48 7.32 -2.22
N VAL A 54 -21.42 7.13 -3.53
CA VAL A 54 -22.63 7.23 -4.35
C VAL A 54 -23.32 5.89 -4.15
N GLN A 55 -23.94 5.76 -2.97
CA GLN A 55 -25.11 4.91 -2.82
C GLN A 55 -26.15 5.42 -3.81
N SER A 56 -26.39 4.71 -4.91
CA SER A 56 -27.58 4.82 -5.75
C SER A 56 -27.76 3.56 -6.58
#